data_AF-A0A4Y3R5Q7-F1
#
_entry.id   AF-A0A4Y3R5Q7-F1
#
_cell.length_a   1.000
_cell.length_b   1.000
_cell.length_c   1.000
_cell.angle_alpha   90.00
_cell.angle_beta   90.00
_cell.angle_gamma   90.00
#
_symmetry.space_group_name_H-M   'P 1'
#
loop_
_entity.id
_entity.type
_entity.pdbx_description
1 polymer ?
#
loop_
_entity_poly.entity_id
_entity_poly.type
_entity_poly.pdbx_seq_one_letter_code
_entity_poly.pdbx_strand_id
1 'polypeptide(L)'
;MSRAGTGACARPDGDGAGRDRIEGMLLGLAAGDAAGWPSGRHRAARLPDWTRRLTRELDTFAEQNATTTLPVPIALNQPPEPLRLGPSDDAEWAAFTAHAVLSADAVPHSDLTADQRVRSALTLAWNALADEVAAAAERAEEIESAHIPLRARISVRAGLGNLAAGLRPPATGHDNPHYFDDAACVRAAVLAVVHPGDAHAAAGLAEFDARYTQDDDGVHGARAMAAAVATALGGGETGACVQAALDQLPQGTEIRRNAVRAVQLARAAVDGGDGRPGQAFALVPVLEHEIVDHVYSYGIAAAETVPVALAVATASAGVLGEAVPSAACLSRVADSAPALTGALVGAVGGAAVLPDSWRSSCRVLSGCALPRFAGTDLVETAARLAAHHPAPPASPTSPAPLSSPTPLTNPAEGSRP
;
A
#
# COMPACT_ATOMS: atom_id res chain seq x y z
N MET A 1 -5.04 -25.61 55.08
CA MET A 1 -4.19 -24.40 55.13
C MET A 1 -2.99 -24.69 54.23
N SER A 2 -3.09 -24.48 52.92
CA SER A 2 -2.89 -23.23 52.16
C SER A 2 -1.47 -22.64 52.27
N ARG A 3 -0.75 -22.69 51.14
CA ARG A 3 0.23 -21.75 50.55
C ARG A 3 0.84 -22.50 49.34
N ALA A 4 0.57 -22.25 48.05
CA ALA A 4 0.37 -21.01 47.27
C ALA A 4 1.41 -19.95 47.65
N GLY A 5 2.31 -19.45 46.80
CA GLY A 5 2.59 -19.57 45.37
C GLY A 5 3.52 -18.39 45.05
N THR A 6 4.30 -18.46 43.97
CA THR A 6 4.77 -17.27 43.21
C THR A 6 5.35 -17.78 41.89
N GLY A 7 4.44 -18.22 41.01
CA GLY A 7 4.75 -18.27 39.58
C GLY A 7 4.78 -16.84 39.07
N ALA A 8 5.93 -16.42 38.55
CA ALA A 8 6.05 -15.16 37.84
C ALA A 8 5.09 -15.19 36.64
N CYS A 9 4.16 -14.25 36.63
CA CYS A 9 3.23 -14.03 35.53
C CYS A 9 4.04 -13.53 34.33
N ALA A 10 4.30 -14.41 33.36
CA ALA A 10 4.77 -13.99 32.05
C ALA A 10 3.67 -13.09 31.43
N ARG A 11 4.06 -11.89 30.99
CA ARG A 11 3.22 -11.06 30.12
C ARG A 11 2.87 -11.87 28.86
N PRO A 12 1.65 -11.75 28.32
CA PRO A 12 1.25 -12.53 27.16
C PRO A 12 2.06 -12.11 25.93
N ASP A 13 2.34 -13.08 25.06
CA ASP A 13 3.12 -13.02 23.80
C ASP A 13 2.55 -12.08 22.71
N GLY A 14 1.74 -11.08 23.07
CA GLY A 14 1.02 -10.19 22.14
C GLY A 14 1.90 -9.17 21.42
N ASP A 15 2.87 -8.56 22.12
CA ASP A 15 3.72 -7.51 21.54
C ASP A 15 4.71 -8.06 20.51
N GLY A 16 5.19 -9.29 20.70
CA GLY A 16 6.12 -9.95 19.79
C GLY A 16 5.46 -10.36 18.47
N ALA A 17 4.25 -10.91 18.55
CA ALA A 17 3.50 -11.36 17.36
C ALA A 17 3.02 -10.19 16.48
N GLY A 18 2.62 -9.06 17.09
CA GLY A 18 2.26 -7.85 16.33
C GLY A 18 3.46 -7.27 15.60
N ARG A 19 4.61 -7.17 16.27
CA ARG A 19 5.87 -6.71 15.64
C ARG A 19 6.28 -7.59 14.48
N ASP A 20 6.25 -8.90 14.65
CA ASP A 20 6.67 -9.87 13.62
C ASP A 20 5.83 -9.73 12.33
N ARG A 21 4.51 -9.51 12.46
CA ARG A 21 3.62 -9.27 11.32
C ARG A 21 3.85 -7.93 10.63
N ILE A 22 4.09 -6.85 11.38
CA ILE A 22 4.43 -5.53 10.79
C ILE A 22 5.76 -5.62 10.03
N GLU A 23 6.74 -6.32 10.59
CA GLU A 23 8.03 -6.54 9.94
C GLU A 23 7.91 -7.39 8.67
N GLY A 24 7.15 -8.48 8.73
CA GLY A 24 6.80 -9.30 7.57
C GLY A 24 6.08 -8.49 6.48
N MET A 25 5.13 -7.64 6.85
CA MET A 25 4.43 -6.74 5.93
C MET A 25 5.38 -5.79 5.21
N LEU A 26 6.21 -5.03 5.94
CA LEU A 26 7.12 -4.05 5.35
C LEU A 26 8.19 -4.71 4.47
N LEU A 27 8.80 -5.80 4.94
CA LEU A 27 9.82 -6.48 4.16
C LEU A 27 9.24 -7.28 2.99
N GLY A 28 8.03 -7.84 3.16
CA GLY A 28 7.31 -8.51 2.08
C GLY A 28 6.95 -7.53 0.96
N LEU A 29 6.47 -6.33 1.32
CA LEU A 29 6.24 -5.23 0.38
C LEU A 29 7.52 -4.86 -0.36
N ALA A 30 8.61 -4.64 0.39
CA ALA A 30 9.92 -4.28 -0.16
C ALA A 30 10.51 -5.36 -1.08
N ALA A 31 10.31 -6.65 -0.74
CA ALA A 31 10.72 -7.77 -1.56
C ALA A 31 9.89 -7.88 -2.86
N GLY A 32 8.59 -7.62 -2.78
CA GLY A 32 7.72 -7.55 -3.94
C GLY A 32 8.12 -6.43 -4.90
N ASP A 33 8.26 -5.21 -4.39
CA ASP A 33 8.78 -4.04 -5.12
C ASP A 33 10.13 -4.35 -5.78
N ALA A 34 11.08 -4.92 -5.02
CA ALA A 34 12.39 -5.30 -5.53
C ALA A 34 12.37 -6.38 -6.64
N ALA A 35 11.37 -7.27 -6.62
CA ALA A 35 11.20 -8.33 -7.62
C ALA A 35 10.57 -7.82 -8.92
N GLY A 36 9.79 -6.73 -8.85
CA GLY A 36 9.21 -6.07 -10.00
C GLY A 36 10.26 -5.58 -11.00
N TRP A 37 10.02 -5.78 -12.30
CA TRP A 37 10.95 -5.28 -13.32
C TRP A 37 11.17 -3.76 -13.28
N PRO A 38 10.21 -2.90 -12.85
CA PRO A 38 10.44 -1.46 -12.76
C PRO A 38 11.49 -1.04 -11.73
N SER A 39 11.67 -1.79 -10.63
CA SER A 39 12.56 -1.42 -9.52
C SER A 39 13.98 -1.10 -9.97
N GLY A 40 14.56 -1.93 -10.85
CA GLY A 40 15.89 -1.67 -11.40
C GLY A 40 15.98 -0.35 -12.19
N ARG A 41 14.90 0.03 -12.90
CA ARG A 41 14.82 1.30 -13.64
C ARG A 41 14.60 2.49 -12.70
N HIS A 42 13.82 2.33 -11.64
CA HIS A 42 13.63 3.34 -10.61
C HIS A 42 14.95 3.67 -9.92
N ARG A 43 15.68 2.64 -9.47
CA ARG A 43 16.96 2.81 -8.76
C ARG A 43 18.10 3.32 -9.66
N ALA A 44 18.01 3.09 -10.98
CA ALA A 44 18.92 3.73 -11.94
C ALA A 44 18.83 5.28 -11.94
N ALA A 45 17.80 5.88 -11.34
CA ALA A 45 17.73 7.33 -11.11
C ALA A 45 18.86 7.85 -10.19
N ARG A 46 19.47 6.97 -9.39
CA ARG A 46 20.64 7.30 -8.54
C ARG A 46 21.96 7.33 -9.31
N LEU A 47 21.97 6.85 -10.56
CA LEU A 47 23.12 6.98 -11.46
C LEU A 47 23.07 8.32 -12.21
N PRO A 48 24.19 8.78 -12.79
CA PRO A 48 24.21 9.97 -13.63
C PRO A 48 23.23 9.90 -14.80
N ASP A 49 22.59 11.02 -15.15
CA ASP A 49 21.54 11.08 -16.18
C ASP A 49 21.94 10.51 -17.54
N TRP A 50 23.22 10.61 -17.90
CA TRP A 50 23.74 10.12 -19.17
C TRP A 50 23.62 8.59 -19.31
N THR A 51 23.69 7.81 -18.21
CA THR A 51 23.55 6.35 -18.28
C THR A 51 22.12 5.98 -18.67
N ARG A 52 21.12 6.68 -18.10
CA ARG A 52 19.70 6.50 -18.44
C ARG A 52 19.36 7.02 -19.84
N ARG A 53 20.06 8.05 -20.32
CA ARG A 53 19.94 8.49 -21.72
C ARG A 53 20.46 7.41 -22.66
N LEU A 54 21.63 6.85 -22.38
CA LEU A 54 22.22 5.78 -23.17
C LEU A 54 21.31 4.54 -23.26
N THR A 55 20.68 4.11 -22.16
CA THR A 55 19.70 3.01 -22.21
C THR A 55 18.57 3.27 -23.20
N ARG A 56 18.05 4.51 -23.28
CA ARG A 56 16.98 4.88 -24.24
C ARG A 56 17.46 4.92 -25.69
N GLU A 57 18.68 5.43 -25.90
CA GLU A 57 19.33 5.44 -27.22
C GLU A 57 19.56 4.01 -27.72
N LEU A 58 20.01 3.10 -26.84
CA LEU A 58 20.18 1.68 -27.16
C LEU A 58 18.86 0.96 -27.46
N ASP A 59 17.77 1.37 -26.80
CA ASP A 59 16.44 0.80 -27.03
C ASP A 59 15.91 1.19 -28.42
N THR A 60 16.08 2.47 -28.76
CA THR A 60 15.78 2.97 -30.11
C THR A 60 16.64 2.28 -31.17
N PHE A 61 17.93 2.08 -30.88
CA PHE A 61 18.83 1.34 -31.77
C PHE A 61 18.37 -0.11 -31.95
N ALA A 62 17.97 -0.78 -30.87
CA ALA A 62 17.52 -2.17 -30.91
C ALA A 62 16.28 -2.35 -31.80
N GLU A 63 15.29 -1.45 -31.67
CA GLU A 63 14.09 -1.40 -32.51
C GLU A 63 14.45 -1.18 -33.99
N GLN A 64 15.26 -0.16 -34.28
CA GLN A 64 15.66 0.20 -35.65
C GLN A 64 16.49 -0.87 -36.36
N ASN A 65 17.18 -1.73 -35.60
CA ASN A 65 18.05 -2.77 -36.12
C ASN A 65 17.46 -4.19 -35.94
N ALA A 66 16.17 -4.30 -35.61
CA ALA A 66 15.45 -5.57 -35.44
C ALA A 66 16.16 -6.55 -34.49
N THR A 67 16.75 -6.05 -33.40
CA THR A 67 17.40 -6.90 -32.40
C THR A 67 16.45 -7.21 -31.26
N THR A 68 16.38 -8.48 -30.84
CA THR A 68 15.50 -8.93 -29.74
C THR A 68 16.11 -8.74 -28.34
N THR A 69 17.36 -8.28 -28.25
CA THR A 69 18.02 -8.01 -26.97
C THR A 69 17.63 -6.63 -26.47
N LEU A 70 16.83 -6.58 -25.40
CA LEU A 70 16.41 -5.32 -24.78
C LEU A 70 17.52 -4.76 -23.88
N PRO A 71 17.82 -3.45 -23.95
CA PRO A 71 18.78 -2.84 -23.05
C PRO A 71 18.24 -2.82 -21.62
N VAL A 72 19.12 -3.15 -20.68
CA VAL A 72 18.86 -3.04 -19.24
C VAL A 72 19.63 -1.86 -18.65
N PRO A 73 19.24 -1.34 -17.48
CA PRO A 73 20.03 -0.32 -16.78
C PRO A 73 21.49 -0.76 -16.59
N ILE A 74 22.43 0.14 -16.87
CA ILE A 74 23.87 -0.10 -16.73
C ILE A 74 24.54 1.01 -15.94
N ALA A 75 25.58 0.65 -15.18
CA ALA A 75 26.38 1.62 -14.43
C ALA A 75 27.47 2.28 -15.30
N LEU A 76 28.08 1.53 -16.24
CA LEU A 76 29.19 1.95 -17.12
C LEU A 76 30.16 2.98 -16.52
N ASN A 77 31.29 2.51 -16.00
CA ASN A 77 32.29 3.35 -15.31
C ASN A 77 31.74 4.08 -14.06
N GLN A 78 30.62 3.60 -13.50
CA GLN A 78 30.08 4.03 -12.21
C GLN A 78 29.96 2.85 -11.26
N PRO A 79 29.91 3.10 -9.94
CA PRO A 79 29.63 2.05 -8.95
C PRO A 79 28.25 1.38 -9.22
N PRO A 80 28.15 0.04 -9.23
CA PRO A 80 26.92 -0.68 -9.59
C PRO A 80 25.91 -0.80 -8.44
N GLU A 81 26.22 -0.28 -7.24
CA GLU A 81 25.40 -0.36 -6.04
C GLU A 81 23.93 0.03 -6.30
N PRO A 82 23.62 1.12 -7.03
CA PRO A 82 22.24 1.48 -7.33
C PRO A 82 21.45 0.47 -8.17
N LEU A 83 22.12 -0.50 -8.80
CA LEU A 83 21.46 -1.51 -9.64
C LEU A 83 21.36 -2.88 -8.96
N ARG A 84 22.07 -3.11 -7.85
CA ARG A 84 21.96 -4.36 -7.05
C ARG A 84 20.54 -4.54 -6.55
N LEU A 85 19.96 -5.74 -6.61
CA LEU A 85 18.56 -5.98 -6.19
C LEU A 85 18.23 -5.31 -4.85
N GLY A 86 17.10 -4.62 -4.80
CA GLY A 86 16.66 -3.87 -3.63
C GLY A 86 15.35 -3.11 -3.90
N PRO A 87 14.75 -2.54 -2.85
CA PRO A 87 13.44 -1.90 -2.90
C PRO A 87 13.51 -0.54 -3.59
N SER A 88 12.41 -0.11 -4.20
CA SER A 88 12.31 1.10 -5.00
C SER A 88 11.22 2.05 -4.49
N ASP A 89 10.42 2.63 -5.37
CA ASP A 89 9.49 3.71 -5.06
C ASP A 89 8.33 3.26 -4.17
N ASP A 90 7.76 2.07 -4.39
CA ASP A 90 6.66 1.55 -3.58
C ASP A 90 7.05 1.43 -2.09
N ALA A 91 8.22 0.87 -1.79
CA ALA A 91 8.72 0.78 -0.43
C ALA A 91 9.04 2.16 0.18
N GLU A 92 9.52 3.12 -0.63
CA GLU A 92 9.80 4.48 -0.17
C GLU A 92 8.51 5.27 0.13
N TRP A 93 7.47 5.10 -0.68
CA TRP A 93 6.14 5.69 -0.41
C TRP A 93 5.45 5.02 0.77
N ALA A 94 5.62 3.72 0.98
CA ALA A 94 5.22 3.05 2.21
C ALA A 94 5.95 3.62 3.45
N ALA A 95 7.26 3.87 3.33
CA ALA A 95 8.04 4.47 4.42
C ALA A 95 7.65 5.93 4.71
N PHE A 96 7.28 6.71 3.68
CA PHE A 96 6.70 8.04 3.87
C PHE A 96 5.48 7.98 4.81
N THR A 97 4.56 7.06 4.56
CA THR A 97 3.38 6.86 5.40
C THR A 97 3.74 6.34 6.79
N ALA A 98 4.69 5.41 6.91
CA ALA A 98 5.15 4.91 8.20
C ALA A 98 5.70 6.05 9.08
N HIS A 99 6.53 6.93 8.51
CA HIS A 99 7.09 8.06 9.24
C HIS A 99 6.04 9.11 9.58
N ALA A 100 5.01 9.32 8.75
CA ALA A 100 3.88 10.16 9.09
C ALA A 100 3.10 9.61 10.29
N VAL A 101 2.80 8.30 10.31
CA VAL A 101 2.17 7.63 11.47
C VAL A 101 3.01 7.79 12.73
N LEU A 102 4.32 7.51 12.66
CA LEU A 102 5.24 7.65 13.80
C LEU A 102 5.36 9.09 14.31
N SER A 103 5.13 10.08 13.45
CA SER A 103 5.15 11.50 13.85
C SER A 103 3.91 11.90 14.66
N ALA A 104 2.83 11.11 14.61
CA ALA A 104 1.62 11.37 15.39
C ALA A 104 1.84 11.23 16.91
N ASP A 105 2.89 10.53 17.34
CA ASP A 105 3.26 10.35 18.75
C ASP A 105 4.13 11.48 19.30
N ALA A 106 4.63 12.39 18.45
CA ALA A 106 5.56 13.45 18.85
C ALA A 106 4.90 14.55 19.72
N VAL A 107 3.57 14.56 19.84
CA VAL A 107 2.82 15.51 20.67
C VAL A 107 2.23 14.78 21.89
N PRO A 108 3.03 14.52 22.94
CA PRO A 108 2.50 14.01 24.19
C PRO A 108 1.57 15.08 24.78
N HIS A 109 0.31 14.70 25.04
CA HIS A 109 -0.76 15.52 25.66
C HIS A 109 -1.65 16.31 24.68
N SER A 110 -2.14 15.63 23.64
CA SER A 110 -3.24 16.12 22.80
C SER A 110 -4.58 15.53 23.24
N ASP A 111 -5.65 16.33 23.19
CA ASP A 111 -7.04 15.87 23.38
C ASP A 111 -7.58 15.06 22.18
N LEU A 112 -6.80 14.96 21.09
CA LEU A 112 -7.16 14.19 19.90
C LEU A 112 -7.04 12.68 20.16
N THR A 113 -7.95 11.91 19.56
CA THR A 113 -7.83 10.44 19.51
C THR A 113 -6.58 10.03 18.72
N ALA A 114 -6.12 8.78 18.89
CA ALA A 114 -4.97 8.27 18.12
C ALA A 114 -5.19 8.39 16.61
N ASP A 115 -6.38 8.02 16.12
CA ASP A 115 -6.77 8.14 14.71
C ASP A 115 -6.74 9.61 14.23
N GLN A 116 -7.25 10.55 15.02
CA GLN A 116 -7.21 11.98 14.69
C GLN A 116 -5.78 12.52 14.62
N ARG A 117 -4.89 12.11 15.54
CA ARG A 117 -3.48 12.50 15.50
C ARG A 117 -2.79 11.98 14.24
N VAL A 118 -3.06 10.73 13.84
CA VAL A 118 -2.53 10.17 12.59
C VAL A 118 -3.05 10.94 11.38
N ARG A 119 -4.35 11.26 11.30
CA ARG A 119 -4.91 12.08 10.21
C ARG A 119 -4.28 13.47 10.13
N SER A 120 -4.03 14.10 11.27
CA SER A 120 -3.30 15.39 11.33
C SER A 120 -1.85 15.24 10.85
N ALA A 121 -1.14 14.18 11.28
CA ALA A 121 0.23 13.93 10.85
C ALA A 121 0.33 13.64 9.35
N LEU A 122 -0.60 12.86 8.78
CA LEU A 122 -0.71 12.63 7.34
C LEU A 122 -0.97 13.93 6.58
N THR A 123 -1.88 14.76 7.08
CA THR A 123 -2.16 16.08 6.48
C THR A 123 -0.90 16.95 6.45
N LEU A 124 -0.15 17.00 7.55
CA LEU A 124 1.10 17.75 7.60
C LEU A 124 2.15 17.19 6.64
N ALA A 125 2.27 15.87 6.56
CA ALA A 125 3.23 15.22 5.66
C ALA A 125 2.92 15.48 4.17
N TRP A 126 1.65 15.45 3.77
CA TRP A 126 1.23 15.80 2.42
C TRP A 126 1.43 17.27 2.09
N ASN A 127 1.06 18.19 3.01
CA ASN A 127 1.28 19.62 2.78
C ASN A 127 2.76 19.97 2.71
N ALA A 128 3.62 19.36 3.53
CA ALA A 128 5.07 19.57 3.43
C ALA A 128 5.63 19.17 2.05
N LEU A 129 5.12 18.07 1.47
CA LEU A 129 5.47 17.68 0.10
C LEU A 129 4.94 18.65 -0.96
N ALA A 130 3.71 19.14 -0.80
CA ALA A 130 3.15 20.14 -1.69
C ALA A 130 3.91 21.47 -1.62
N ASP A 131 4.38 21.88 -0.43
CA ASP A 131 5.21 23.08 -0.25
C ASP A 131 6.55 22.94 -0.98
N GLU A 132 7.20 21.76 -0.95
CA GLU A 132 8.41 21.48 -1.73
C GLU A 132 8.14 21.58 -3.25
N VAL A 133 6.98 21.11 -3.71
CA VAL A 133 6.54 21.19 -5.11
C VAL A 133 6.24 22.64 -5.52
N ALA A 134 5.52 23.39 -4.68
CA ALA A 134 5.23 24.81 -4.90
C ALA A 134 6.52 25.63 -4.99
N ALA A 135 7.45 25.44 -4.04
CA ALA A 135 8.74 26.13 -4.03
C ALA A 135 9.63 25.75 -5.23
N ALA A 136 9.50 24.53 -5.76
CA ALA A 136 10.17 24.14 -7.00
C ALA A 136 9.55 24.81 -8.23
N ALA A 137 8.22 24.91 -8.27
CA ALA A 137 7.50 25.58 -9.36
C ALA A 137 7.75 27.09 -9.40
N GLU A 138 7.77 27.77 -8.24
CA GLU A 138 8.05 29.22 -8.15
C GLU A 138 9.46 29.60 -8.63
N ARG A 139 10.43 28.67 -8.56
CA ARG A 139 11.80 28.89 -9.02
C ARG A 139 11.98 28.66 -10.52
N ALA A 140 10.99 28.10 -11.21
CA ALA A 140 11.04 27.75 -12.61
C ALA A 140 10.44 28.86 -13.47
N GLU A 141 11.00 29.09 -14.67
CA GLU A 141 10.42 30.05 -15.63
C GLU A 141 9.06 29.55 -16.15
N GLU A 142 8.94 28.22 -16.33
CA GLU A 142 7.72 27.50 -16.71
C GLU A 142 7.50 26.33 -15.74
N ILE A 143 6.26 26.02 -15.37
CA ILE A 143 5.93 24.96 -14.40
C ILE A 143 6.45 23.59 -14.88
N GLU A 144 6.40 23.34 -16.19
CA GLU A 144 6.87 22.13 -16.85
C GLU A 144 8.39 21.93 -16.72
N SER A 145 9.14 23.02 -16.50
CA SER A 145 10.59 23.01 -16.30
C SER A 145 11.02 22.85 -14.84
N ALA A 146 10.06 22.83 -13.89
CA ALA A 146 10.35 22.77 -12.47
C ALA A 146 11.07 21.48 -12.08
N HIS A 147 12.21 21.63 -11.39
CA HIS A 147 12.95 20.51 -10.82
C HIS A 147 12.36 20.09 -9.48
N ILE A 148 11.37 19.19 -9.53
CA ILE A 148 10.73 18.63 -8.34
C ILE A 148 11.70 17.68 -7.61
N PRO A 149 11.98 17.86 -6.30
CA PRO A 149 13.01 17.12 -5.56
C PRO A 149 12.57 15.70 -5.12
N LEU A 150 11.68 15.07 -5.90
CA LEU A 150 11.18 13.72 -5.67
C LEU A 150 10.74 13.08 -6.99
N ARG A 151 10.54 11.76 -6.97
CA ARG A 151 9.89 11.00 -8.05
C ARG A 151 8.66 10.32 -7.47
N ALA A 152 7.60 10.29 -8.26
CA ALA A 152 6.36 9.64 -7.88
C ALA A 152 5.63 9.17 -9.14
N ARG A 153 4.66 8.26 -8.96
CA ARG A 153 3.69 7.92 -10.00
C ARG A 153 2.89 9.15 -10.43
N ILE A 154 2.28 9.07 -11.61
CA ILE A 154 1.60 10.21 -12.24
C ILE A 154 0.47 10.73 -11.34
N SER A 155 -0.32 9.84 -10.72
CA SER A 155 -1.35 10.22 -9.75
C SER A 155 -0.80 11.02 -8.59
N VAL A 156 0.29 10.57 -7.98
CA VAL A 156 0.89 11.24 -6.82
C VAL A 156 1.47 12.60 -7.22
N ARG A 157 2.13 12.70 -8.38
CA ARG A 157 2.62 13.99 -8.90
C ARG A 157 1.48 14.96 -9.18
N ALA A 158 0.41 14.51 -9.84
CA ALA A 158 -0.74 15.35 -10.14
C ALA A 158 -1.47 15.81 -8.87
N GLY A 159 -1.70 14.91 -7.91
CA GLY A 159 -2.32 15.25 -6.63
C GLY A 159 -1.50 16.23 -5.80
N LEU A 160 -0.17 16.07 -5.76
CA LEU A 160 0.73 17.05 -5.13
C LEU A 160 0.70 18.41 -5.84
N GLY A 161 0.66 18.42 -7.18
CA GLY A 161 0.51 19.65 -7.96
C GLY A 161 -0.81 20.37 -7.66
N ASN A 162 -1.92 19.62 -7.60
CA ASN A 162 -3.23 20.14 -7.21
C ASN A 162 -3.21 20.72 -5.79
N LEU A 163 -2.60 20.00 -4.83
CA LEU A 163 -2.48 20.47 -3.45
C LEU A 163 -1.63 21.74 -3.34
N ALA A 164 -0.51 21.80 -4.08
CA ALA A 164 0.35 22.98 -4.19
C ALA A 164 -0.38 24.18 -4.82
N ALA A 165 -1.31 23.93 -5.75
CA ALA A 165 -2.18 24.95 -6.34
C ALA A 165 -3.36 25.37 -5.44
N GLY A 166 -3.45 24.84 -4.21
CA GLY A 166 -4.44 25.24 -3.21
C GLY A 166 -5.73 24.40 -3.20
N LEU A 167 -5.85 23.37 -4.04
CA LEU A 167 -6.96 22.42 -3.94
C LEU A 167 -6.85 21.63 -2.62
N ARG A 168 -7.95 20.99 -2.24
CA ARG A 168 -8.03 20.13 -1.04
C ARG A 168 -8.65 18.79 -1.40
N PRO A 169 -8.28 17.69 -0.72
CA PRO A 169 -8.98 16.42 -0.87
C PRO A 169 -10.50 16.58 -0.64
N PRO A 170 -11.37 15.90 -1.41
CA PRO A 170 -11.03 14.91 -2.43
C PRO A 170 -10.65 15.50 -3.80
N ALA A 171 -10.81 16.82 -4.04
CA ALA A 171 -10.56 17.41 -5.36
C ALA A 171 -9.12 17.19 -5.86
N THR A 172 -8.13 17.13 -4.97
CA THR A 172 -6.74 16.83 -5.35
C THR A 172 -6.58 15.45 -5.99
N GLY A 173 -7.31 14.45 -5.48
CA GLY A 173 -7.33 13.08 -5.99
C GLY A 173 -8.34 12.84 -7.11
N HIS A 174 -9.49 13.53 -7.09
CA HIS A 174 -10.54 13.43 -8.10
C HIS A 174 -10.16 14.14 -9.41
N ASP A 175 -9.67 15.38 -9.34
CA ASP A 175 -9.27 16.17 -10.51
C ASP A 175 -7.85 15.76 -10.98
N ASN A 176 -7.66 14.47 -11.17
CA ASN A 176 -6.37 13.84 -11.43
C ASN A 176 -6.47 12.86 -12.61
N PRO A 177 -5.67 12.99 -13.67
CA PRO A 177 -5.77 12.11 -14.84
C PRO A 177 -5.51 10.62 -14.56
N HIS A 178 -4.90 10.30 -13.40
CA HIS A 178 -4.59 8.94 -12.97
C HIS A 178 -5.24 8.61 -11.62
N TYR A 179 -6.40 9.19 -11.31
CA TYR A 179 -7.10 8.98 -10.03
C TYR A 179 -7.35 7.50 -9.69
N PHE A 180 -7.51 6.64 -10.71
CA PHE A 180 -7.88 5.23 -10.59
C PHE A 180 -6.70 4.28 -10.29
N ASP A 181 -5.47 4.81 -10.26
CA ASP A 181 -4.28 3.97 -10.10
C ASP A 181 -4.05 3.47 -8.66
N ASP A 182 -3.14 2.53 -8.53
CA ASP A 182 -2.89 1.78 -7.31
C ASP A 182 -1.87 2.41 -6.34
N ALA A 183 -1.38 3.62 -6.59
CA ALA A 183 -0.26 4.17 -5.82
C ALA A 183 -0.60 4.38 -4.32
N ALA A 184 -1.89 4.55 -3.99
CA ALA A 184 -2.35 4.59 -2.59
C ALA A 184 -2.31 3.24 -1.87
N CYS A 185 -2.31 2.11 -2.59
CA CYS A 185 -2.46 0.78 -2.00
C CYS A 185 -1.25 0.38 -1.13
N VAL A 186 -0.03 0.75 -1.53
CA VAL A 186 1.19 0.47 -0.74
C VAL A 186 1.23 1.28 0.54
N ARG A 187 0.73 2.52 0.51
CA ARG A 187 0.57 3.37 1.71
C ARG A 187 -0.53 2.83 2.61
N ALA A 188 -1.63 2.38 2.03
CA ALA A 188 -2.76 1.81 2.74
C ALA A 188 -2.39 0.54 3.54
N ALA A 189 -1.49 -0.29 3.02
CA ALA A 189 -0.94 -1.42 3.76
C ALA A 189 -0.29 -0.97 5.08
N VAL A 190 0.48 0.13 5.06
CA VAL A 190 1.10 0.69 6.27
C VAL A 190 0.06 1.31 7.21
N LEU A 191 -0.96 2.01 6.70
CA LEU A 191 -2.01 2.62 7.54
C LEU A 191 -2.79 1.60 8.36
N ALA A 192 -2.85 0.33 7.92
CA ALA A 192 -3.48 -0.75 8.66
C ALA A 192 -2.90 -0.97 10.07
N VAL A 193 -1.65 -0.57 10.32
CA VAL A 193 -1.00 -0.69 11.65
C VAL A 193 -1.68 0.13 12.74
N VAL A 194 -2.46 1.14 12.37
CA VAL A 194 -3.20 2.00 13.32
C VAL A 194 -4.41 1.28 13.92
N HIS A 195 -4.98 0.34 13.16
CA HIS A 195 -6.24 -0.36 13.46
C HIS A 195 -6.08 -1.88 13.29
N PRO A 196 -5.15 -2.55 14.00
CA PRO A 196 -4.90 -3.97 13.83
C PRO A 196 -6.15 -4.79 14.21
N GLY A 197 -6.61 -5.63 13.29
CA GLY A 197 -7.82 -6.43 13.43
C GLY A 197 -9.13 -5.70 13.11
N ASP A 198 -9.12 -4.38 12.93
CA ASP A 198 -10.32 -3.59 12.57
C ASP A 198 -10.24 -3.15 11.10
N ALA A 199 -10.72 -4.04 10.23
CA ALA A 199 -10.72 -3.83 8.78
C ALA A 199 -11.48 -2.58 8.33
N HIS A 200 -12.57 -2.22 9.03
CA HIS A 200 -13.40 -1.09 8.63
C HIS A 200 -12.74 0.25 9.01
N ALA A 201 -12.19 0.35 10.23
CA ALA A 201 -11.45 1.53 10.65
C ALA A 201 -10.19 1.75 9.81
N ALA A 202 -9.45 0.67 9.50
CA ALA A 202 -8.29 0.72 8.61
C ALA A 202 -8.66 1.23 7.20
N ALA A 203 -9.75 0.72 6.63
CA ALA A 203 -10.25 1.19 5.34
C ALA A 203 -10.63 2.68 5.36
N GLY A 204 -11.28 3.16 6.43
CA GLY A 204 -11.64 4.58 6.57
C GLY A 204 -10.44 5.52 6.77
N LEU A 205 -9.34 5.04 7.33
CA LEU A 205 -8.07 5.80 7.39
C LEU A 205 -7.37 5.80 6.02
N ALA A 206 -7.33 4.65 5.34
CA ALA A 206 -6.76 4.53 4.00
C ALA A 206 -7.48 5.39 2.97
N GLU A 207 -8.81 5.46 3.02
CA GLU A 207 -9.60 6.36 2.16
C GLU A 207 -9.22 7.83 2.37
N PHE A 208 -8.98 8.24 3.61
CA PHE A 208 -8.58 9.62 3.91
C PHE A 208 -7.22 9.99 3.33
N ASP A 209 -6.24 9.08 3.39
CA ASP A 209 -4.94 9.27 2.73
C ASP A 209 -5.08 9.21 1.20
N ALA A 210 -5.80 8.22 0.68
CA ALA A 210 -5.90 7.98 -0.76
C ALA A 210 -6.51 9.19 -1.50
N ARG A 211 -7.49 9.87 -0.92
CA ARG A 211 -8.14 11.06 -1.51
C ARG A 211 -7.20 12.25 -1.77
N TYR A 212 -5.97 12.23 -1.26
CA TYR A 212 -4.95 13.21 -1.66
C TYR A 212 -4.52 13.04 -3.12
N THR A 213 -4.48 11.81 -3.62
CA THR A 213 -3.87 11.50 -4.93
C THR A 213 -4.71 10.58 -5.82
N GLN A 214 -5.75 9.94 -5.30
CA GLN A 214 -6.63 8.99 -5.99
C GLN A 214 -8.11 9.32 -5.78
N ASP A 215 -8.94 8.70 -6.62
CA ASP A 215 -10.39 8.58 -6.47
C ASP A 215 -10.89 7.25 -7.06
N ASP A 216 -12.20 6.97 -6.99
CA ASP A 216 -12.82 5.74 -7.51
C ASP A 216 -12.03 4.46 -7.17
N ASP A 217 -11.63 3.67 -8.18
CA ASP A 217 -10.96 2.38 -8.01
C ASP A 217 -9.61 2.50 -7.30
N GLY A 218 -8.92 3.65 -7.40
CA GLY A 218 -7.70 3.91 -6.64
C GLY A 218 -7.98 4.01 -5.14
N VAL A 219 -9.07 4.67 -4.74
CA VAL A 219 -9.53 4.73 -3.34
C VAL A 219 -10.10 3.38 -2.89
N HIS A 220 -10.88 2.70 -3.73
CA HIS A 220 -11.43 1.37 -3.42
C HIS A 220 -10.30 0.35 -3.20
N GLY A 221 -9.26 0.38 -4.02
CA GLY A 221 -8.08 -0.48 -3.88
C GLY A 221 -7.34 -0.23 -2.57
N ALA A 222 -7.11 1.03 -2.22
CA ALA A 222 -6.50 1.40 -0.94
C ALA A 222 -7.31 0.88 0.26
N ARG A 223 -8.63 1.07 0.23
CA ARG A 223 -9.53 0.54 1.28
C ARG A 223 -9.45 -0.98 1.40
N ALA A 224 -9.47 -1.70 0.28
CA ALA A 224 -9.40 -3.15 0.26
C ALA A 224 -8.07 -3.69 0.81
N MET A 225 -6.94 -3.08 0.41
CA MET A 225 -5.63 -3.49 0.91
C MET A 225 -5.44 -3.18 2.39
N ALA A 226 -5.88 -2.02 2.87
CA ALA A 226 -5.85 -1.71 4.31
C ALA A 226 -6.70 -2.68 5.13
N ALA A 227 -7.90 -3.03 4.65
CA ALA A 227 -8.75 -4.01 5.32
C ALA A 227 -8.09 -5.40 5.39
N ALA A 228 -7.54 -5.88 4.27
CA ALA A 228 -6.85 -7.17 4.22
C ALA A 228 -5.68 -7.23 5.19
N VAL A 229 -4.82 -6.21 5.16
CA VAL A 229 -3.63 -6.15 6.00
C VAL A 229 -4.00 -5.95 7.47
N ALA A 230 -5.01 -5.13 7.79
CA ALA A 230 -5.49 -4.97 9.17
C ALA A 230 -5.98 -6.30 9.75
N THR A 231 -6.74 -7.08 8.98
CA THR A 231 -7.15 -8.43 9.37
C THR A 231 -5.95 -9.34 9.62
N ALA A 232 -4.92 -9.31 8.75
CA ALA A 232 -3.69 -10.07 8.94
C ALA A 232 -2.94 -9.65 10.22
N LEU A 233 -2.81 -8.34 10.48
CA LEU A 233 -2.18 -7.80 11.69
C LEU A 233 -2.92 -8.21 12.97
N GLY A 234 -4.25 -8.38 12.88
CA GLY A 234 -5.11 -8.95 13.93
C GLY A 234 -5.00 -10.47 14.10
N GLY A 235 -4.17 -11.16 13.29
CA GLY A 235 -3.97 -12.60 13.33
C GLY A 235 -4.93 -13.41 12.43
N GLY A 236 -5.62 -12.76 11.50
CA GLY A 236 -6.46 -13.45 10.52
C GLY A 236 -5.64 -14.18 9.46
N GLU A 237 -6.14 -15.35 9.03
CA GLU A 237 -5.56 -16.12 7.93
C GLU A 237 -5.86 -15.47 6.56
N THR A 238 -5.13 -15.88 5.51
CA THR A 238 -5.26 -15.33 4.15
C THR A 238 -6.70 -15.26 3.67
N GLY A 239 -7.52 -16.30 3.91
CA GLY A 239 -8.92 -16.31 3.48
C GLY A 239 -9.77 -15.22 4.13
N ALA A 240 -9.57 -14.96 5.42
CA ALA A 240 -10.25 -13.88 6.14
C ALA A 240 -9.79 -12.50 5.66
N CYS A 241 -8.49 -12.34 5.39
CA CYS A 241 -7.93 -11.10 4.86
C CYS A 241 -8.49 -10.78 3.47
N VAL A 242 -8.54 -11.77 2.58
CA VAL A 242 -9.12 -11.62 1.23
C VAL A 242 -10.61 -11.29 1.30
N GLN A 243 -11.36 -11.92 2.21
CA GLN A 243 -12.77 -11.59 2.38
C GLN A 243 -12.96 -10.14 2.88
N ALA A 244 -12.17 -9.70 3.86
CA ALA A 244 -12.20 -8.33 4.36
C ALA A 244 -11.91 -7.30 3.25
N ALA A 245 -10.99 -7.63 2.33
CA ALA A 245 -10.71 -6.81 1.15
C ALA A 245 -11.94 -6.68 0.23
N LEU A 246 -12.56 -7.81 -0.11
CA LEU A 246 -13.73 -7.87 -1.01
C LEU A 246 -14.93 -7.10 -0.43
N ASP A 247 -15.09 -7.12 0.89
CA ASP A 247 -16.18 -6.43 1.59
C ASP A 247 -16.04 -4.89 1.52
N GLN A 248 -14.84 -4.36 1.25
CA GLN A 248 -14.62 -2.92 1.05
C GLN A 248 -14.88 -2.46 -0.39
N LEU A 249 -15.01 -3.37 -1.34
CA LEU A 249 -15.20 -3.02 -2.75
C LEU A 249 -16.69 -2.79 -3.05
N PRO A 250 -17.09 -1.61 -3.59
CA PRO A 250 -18.49 -1.34 -3.86
C PRO A 250 -19.09 -2.18 -5.01
N GLN A 251 -20.39 -2.45 -4.94
CA GLN A 251 -21.11 -3.14 -6.02
C GLN A 251 -21.05 -2.33 -7.32
N GLY A 252 -20.93 -3.03 -8.46
CA GLY A 252 -20.97 -2.41 -9.78
C GLY A 252 -19.66 -1.78 -10.28
N THR A 253 -18.61 -1.73 -9.47
CA THR A 253 -17.29 -1.23 -9.90
C THR A 253 -16.49 -2.30 -10.65
N GLU A 254 -15.56 -1.86 -11.50
CA GLU A 254 -14.64 -2.75 -12.24
C GLU A 254 -13.74 -3.51 -11.27
N ILE A 255 -13.10 -2.79 -10.34
CA ILE A 255 -12.23 -3.41 -9.32
C ILE A 255 -12.92 -4.54 -8.56
N ARG A 256 -14.22 -4.40 -8.23
CA ARG A 256 -14.95 -5.47 -7.54
C ARG A 256 -15.18 -6.67 -8.45
N ARG A 257 -15.61 -6.46 -9.69
CA ARG A 257 -15.81 -7.56 -10.64
C ARG A 257 -14.52 -8.34 -10.85
N ASN A 258 -13.41 -7.64 -11.07
CA ASN A 258 -12.10 -8.25 -11.26
C ASN A 258 -11.62 -8.95 -10.00
N ALA A 259 -11.75 -8.35 -8.81
CA ALA A 259 -11.34 -8.98 -7.56
C ALA A 259 -12.12 -10.28 -7.28
N VAL A 260 -13.44 -10.24 -7.45
CA VAL A 260 -14.28 -11.44 -7.27
C VAL A 260 -13.89 -12.52 -8.27
N ARG A 261 -13.69 -12.16 -9.55
CA ARG A 261 -13.29 -13.12 -10.60
C ARG A 261 -11.91 -13.73 -10.32
N ALA A 262 -10.92 -12.91 -10.02
CA ALA A 262 -9.55 -13.33 -9.76
C ALA A 262 -9.48 -14.27 -8.54
N VAL A 263 -10.18 -13.94 -7.45
CA VAL A 263 -10.25 -14.78 -6.25
C VAL A 263 -10.99 -16.09 -6.51
N GLN A 264 -12.05 -16.09 -7.33
CA GLN A 264 -12.73 -17.33 -7.75
C GLN A 264 -11.80 -18.26 -8.54
N LEU A 265 -11.03 -17.70 -9.48
CA LEU A 265 -10.01 -18.45 -10.24
C LEU A 265 -8.96 -19.07 -9.32
N ALA A 266 -8.46 -18.28 -8.35
CA ALA A 266 -7.49 -18.77 -7.37
C ALA A 266 -8.06 -19.90 -6.49
N ARG A 267 -9.29 -19.75 -5.97
CA ARG A 267 -9.96 -20.80 -5.18
C ARG A 267 -10.15 -22.08 -5.98
N ALA A 268 -10.61 -21.98 -7.23
CA ALA A 268 -10.76 -23.13 -8.10
C ALA A 268 -9.43 -23.84 -8.39
N ALA A 269 -8.34 -23.08 -8.56
CA ALA A 269 -7.01 -23.63 -8.72
C ALA A 269 -6.52 -24.37 -7.46
N VAL A 270 -6.79 -23.84 -6.26
CA VAL A 270 -6.47 -24.50 -5.00
C VAL A 270 -7.29 -25.77 -4.80
N ASP A 271 -8.61 -25.71 -5.00
CA ASP A 271 -9.54 -26.83 -4.80
C ASP A 271 -9.31 -27.98 -5.80
N GLY A 272 -8.92 -27.66 -7.04
CA GLY A 272 -8.60 -28.63 -8.08
C GLY A 272 -7.17 -29.14 -8.06
N GLY A 273 -6.32 -28.61 -7.16
CA GLY A 273 -4.91 -28.95 -7.06
C GLY A 273 -4.66 -30.34 -6.47
N ASP A 274 -3.50 -30.92 -6.78
CA ASP A 274 -3.04 -32.18 -6.18
C ASP A 274 -2.28 -31.97 -4.85
N GLY A 275 -2.35 -30.76 -4.29
CA GLY A 275 -1.67 -30.35 -3.07
C GLY A 275 -0.18 -30.03 -3.23
N ARG A 276 0.36 -30.03 -4.46
CA ARG A 276 1.75 -29.62 -4.71
C ARG A 276 1.88 -28.09 -4.76
N PRO A 277 3.06 -27.55 -4.39
CA PRO A 277 3.37 -26.13 -4.60
C PRO A 277 3.34 -25.74 -6.08
N GLY A 278 3.10 -24.45 -6.35
CA GLY A 278 3.12 -23.89 -7.71
C GLY A 278 1.75 -23.51 -8.27
N GLN A 279 0.69 -23.57 -7.46
CA GLN A 279 -0.66 -23.18 -7.87
C GLN A 279 -0.73 -21.69 -8.22
N ALA A 280 -0.01 -20.82 -7.50
CA ALA A 280 0.04 -19.41 -7.83
C ALA A 280 0.75 -19.15 -9.16
N PHE A 281 1.80 -19.92 -9.46
CA PHE A 281 2.50 -19.83 -10.74
C PHE A 281 1.64 -20.34 -11.90
N ALA A 282 0.94 -21.46 -11.70
CA ALA A 282 0.01 -22.01 -12.69
C ALA A 282 -1.14 -21.05 -13.03
N LEU A 283 -1.51 -20.16 -12.09
CA LEU A 283 -2.56 -19.17 -12.25
C LEU A 283 -2.15 -17.97 -13.12
N VAL A 284 -0.84 -17.72 -13.31
CA VAL A 284 -0.32 -16.53 -14.02
C VAL A 284 -0.92 -16.34 -15.42
N PRO A 285 -0.95 -17.34 -16.34
CA PRO A 285 -1.52 -17.13 -17.67
C PRO A 285 -3.02 -16.84 -17.64
N VAL A 286 -3.73 -17.34 -16.63
CA VAL A 286 -5.18 -17.12 -16.50
C VAL A 286 -5.45 -15.70 -16.04
N LEU A 287 -4.72 -15.21 -15.04
CA LEU A 287 -4.84 -13.81 -14.59
C LEU A 287 -4.41 -12.83 -15.68
N GLU A 288 -3.34 -13.12 -16.42
CA GLU A 288 -2.88 -12.28 -17.52
C GLU A 288 -3.93 -12.12 -18.61
N HIS A 289 -4.68 -13.17 -18.94
CA HIS A 289 -5.66 -13.13 -20.02
C HIS A 289 -7.07 -12.72 -19.59
N GLU A 290 -7.44 -12.90 -18.32
CA GLU A 290 -8.81 -12.62 -17.84
C GLU A 290 -8.94 -11.35 -17.00
N ILE A 291 -7.85 -10.87 -16.38
CA ILE A 291 -7.88 -9.75 -15.43
C ILE A 291 -7.04 -8.58 -15.91
N VAL A 292 -5.84 -8.84 -16.43
CA VAL A 292 -4.91 -7.80 -16.86
C VAL A 292 -5.26 -7.34 -18.28
N ASP A 293 -5.83 -6.15 -18.42
CA ASP A 293 -6.18 -5.58 -19.72
C ASP A 293 -4.98 -4.86 -20.36
N HIS A 294 -4.85 -4.94 -21.68
CA HIS A 294 -3.79 -4.31 -22.48
C HIS A 294 -4.25 -3.04 -23.22
N VAL A 295 -5.47 -2.55 -22.98
CA VAL A 295 -6.02 -1.36 -23.65
C VAL A 295 -5.31 -0.06 -23.27
N TYR A 296 -4.89 0.10 -22.01
CA TYR A 296 -4.22 1.34 -21.55
C TYR A 296 -2.69 1.22 -21.55
N SER A 297 -1.96 2.34 -21.56
CA SER A 297 -0.48 2.33 -21.67
C SER A 297 0.25 1.99 -20.38
N TYR A 298 -0.42 2.02 -19.22
CA TYR A 298 0.19 1.80 -17.90
C TYR A 298 -0.52 0.66 -17.15
N GLY A 299 0.24 -0.31 -16.66
CA GLY A 299 -0.27 -1.43 -15.86
C GLY A 299 -0.31 -1.13 -14.36
N ILE A 300 -0.97 -0.04 -14.00
CA ILE A 300 -1.05 0.48 -12.61
C ILE A 300 -2.50 0.64 -12.14
N ALA A 301 -3.47 0.15 -12.91
CA ALA A 301 -4.88 0.26 -12.54
C ALA A 301 -5.14 -0.56 -11.28
N ALA A 302 -5.70 0.07 -10.24
CA ALA A 302 -6.04 -0.63 -9.00
C ALA A 302 -7.05 -1.77 -9.24
N ALA A 303 -7.89 -1.61 -10.28
CA ALA A 303 -8.82 -2.62 -10.77
C ALA A 303 -8.17 -3.87 -11.38
N GLU A 304 -6.84 -3.88 -11.55
CA GLU A 304 -6.07 -5.03 -12.02
C GLU A 304 -5.11 -5.51 -10.92
N THR A 305 -4.36 -4.58 -10.30
CA THR A 305 -3.28 -4.92 -9.38
C THR A 305 -3.77 -5.47 -8.03
N VAL A 306 -4.86 -4.91 -7.48
CA VAL A 306 -5.47 -5.42 -6.24
C VAL A 306 -6.08 -6.82 -6.44
N PRO A 307 -6.91 -7.07 -7.49
CA PRO A 307 -7.39 -8.41 -7.82
C PRO A 307 -6.27 -9.46 -7.97
N VAL A 308 -5.20 -9.12 -8.68
CA VAL A 308 -4.03 -9.99 -8.84
C VAL A 308 -3.40 -10.30 -7.49
N ALA A 309 -3.18 -9.30 -6.65
CA ALA A 309 -2.56 -9.49 -5.34
C ALA A 309 -3.39 -10.42 -4.44
N LEU A 310 -4.71 -10.23 -4.40
CA LEU A 310 -5.62 -11.08 -3.63
C LEU A 310 -5.66 -12.52 -4.16
N ALA A 311 -5.67 -12.71 -5.48
CA ALA A 311 -5.70 -14.02 -6.12
C ALA A 311 -4.39 -14.79 -5.89
N VAL A 312 -3.25 -14.14 -6.07
CA VAL A 312 -1.93 -14.75 -5.87
C VAL A 312 -1.70 -15.07 -4.38
N ALA A 313 -2.09 -14.19 -3.46
CA ALA A 313 -2.05 -14.48 -2.03
C ALA A 313 -2.92 -15.71 -1.69
N THR A 314 -4.11 -15.82 -2.28
CA THR A 314 -5.00 -16.98 -2.12
C THR A 314 -4.37 -18.27 -2.64
N ALA A 315 -3.84 -18.25 -3.87
CA ALA A 315 -3.31 -19.44 -4.54
C ALA A 315 -1.99 -19.94 -3.95
N SER A 316 -1.18 -19.05 -3.34
CA SER A 316 0.10 -19.38 -2.72
C SER A 316 -0.03 -19.93 -1.29
N ALA A 317 -1.24 -19.98 -0.72
CA ALA A 317 -1.49 -20.43 0.65
C ALA A 317 -0.58 -19.78 1.72
N GLY A 318 -0.21 -18.51 1.53
CA GLY A 318 0.67 -17.78 2.45
C GLY A 318 2.18 -18.05 2.27
N VAL A 319 2.59 -18.80 1.24
CA VAL A 319 4.00 -19.05 0.94
C VAL A 319 4.58 -17.90 0.12
N LEU A 320 5.34 -17.01 0.77
CA LEU A 320 5.94 -15.83 0.13
C LEU A 320 6.82 -16.19 -1.08
N GLY A 321 7.61 -17.26 -0.97
CA GLY A 321 8.50 -17.74 -2.04
C GLY A 321 7.76 -18.27 -3.28
N GLU A 322 6.45 -18.49 -3.19
CA GLU A 322 5.59 -18.80 -4.34
C GLU A 322 4.81 -17.56 -4.79
N ALA A 323 4.32 -16.76 -3.83
CA ALA A 323 3.46 -15.61 -4.09
C ALA A 323 4.18 -14.50 -4.88
N VAL A 324 5.31 -14.00 -4.36
CA VAL A 324 6.00 -12.84 -4.96
C VAL A 324 6.51 -13.14 -6.38
N PRO A 325 7.19 -14.28 -6.65
CA PRO A 325 7.64 -14.59 -8.00
C PRO A 325 6.47 -14.74 -8.99
N SER A 326 5.35 -15.34 -8.56
CA SER A 326 4.18 -15.51 -9.42
C SER A 326 3.55 -14.17 -9.79
N ALA A 327 3.41 -13.25 -8.81
CA ALA A 327 2.96 -11.89 -9.09
C ALA A 327 3.94 -11.13 -10.01
N ALA A 328 5.25 -11.33 -9.85
CA ALA A 328 6.27 -10.68 -10.68
C ALA A 328 6.26 -11.18 -12.15
N CYS A 329 5.77 -12.40 -12.40
CA CYS A 329 5.58 -12.92 -13.76
C CYS A 329 4.46 -12.20 -14.54
N LEU A 330 3.53 -11.52 -13.86
CA LEU A 330 2.50 -10.69 -14.49
C LEU A 330 3.10 -9.33 -14.84
N SER A 331 3.95 -9.33 -15.88
CA SER A 331 4.89 -8.23 -16.17
C SER A 331 4.23 -6.84 -16.27
N ARG A 332 2.98 -6.77 -16.71
CA ARG A 332 2.29 -5.49 -16.89
C ARG A 332 1.98 -4.81 -15.55
N VAL A 333 1.56 -5.59 -14.56
CA VAL A 333 1.23 -5.13 -13.20
C VAL A 333 2.37 -5.31 -12.19
N ALA A 334 3.56 -5.68 -12.68
CA ALA A 334 4.71 -6.05 -11.85
C ALA A 334 5.35 -4.88 -11.08
N ASP A 335 4.87 -3.65 -11.25
CA ASP A 335 5.28 -2.52 -10.41
C ASP A 335 4.75 -2.74 -8.98
N SER A 336 3.43 -2.77 -8.82
CA SER A 336 2.79 -2.83 -7.49
C SER A 336 2.22 -4.19 -7.11
N ALA A 337 1.77 -5.02 -8.05
CA ALA A 337 1.09 -6.27 -7.69
C ALA A 337 1.97 -7.21 -6.84
N PRO A 338 3.28 -7.38 -7.11
CA PRO A 338 4.16 -8.14 -6.24
C PRO A 338 4.35 -7.49 -4.87
N ALA A 339 4.44 -6.16 -4.80
CA ALA A 339 4.56 -5.41 -3.55
C ALA A 339 3.31 -5.58 -2.66
N LEU A 340 2.11 -5.45 -3.23
CA LEU A 340 0.85 -5.66 -2.53
C LEU A 340 0.66 -7.12 -2.08
N THR A 341 1.04 -8.07 -2.94
CA THR A 341 1.04 -9.51 -2.60
C THR A 341 1.98 -9.79 -1.44
N GLY A 342 3.21 -9.27 -1.52
CA GLY A 342 4.24 -9.44 -0.50
C GLY A 342 3.86 -8.79 0.83
N ALA A 343 3.23 -7.62 0.82
CA ALA A 343 2.71 -6.95 2.01
C ALA A 343 1.67 -7.83 2.73
N LEU A 344 0.70 -8.36 2.00
CA LEU A 344 -0.36 -9.20 2.56
C LEU A 344 0.18 -10.55 3.07
N VAL A 345 0.93 -11.27 2.24
CA VAL A 345 1.48 -12.59 2.60
C VAL A 345 2.51 -12.45 3.73
N GLY A 346 3.32 -11.40 3.72
CA GLY A 346 4.25 -11.08 4.80
C GLY A 346 3.54 -10.70 6.09
N ALA A 347 2.42 -9.97 6.04
CA ALA A 347 1.61 -9.67 7.22
C ALA A 347 0.99 -10.94 7.84
N VAL A 348 0.53 -11.89 7.01
CA VAL A 348 -0.04 -13.16 7.47
C VAL A 348 1.05 -14.07 8.05
N GLY A 349 2.19 -14.19 7.37
CA GLY A 349 3.26 -15.12 7.71
C GLY A 349 4.29 -14.62 8.74
N GLY A 350 4.33 -13.31 8.98
CA GLY A 350 5.36 -12.70 9.83
C GLY A 350 6.72 -12.60 9.13
N ALA A 351 7.75 -12.13 9.84
CA ALA A 351 9.06 -11.91 9.23
C ALA A 351 9.78 -13.21 8.85
N ALA A 352 9.38 -14.34 9.46
CA ALA A 352 10.00 -15.64 9.26
C ALA A 352 9.75 -16.25 7.86
N VAL A 353 8.74 -15.78 7.11
CA VAL A 353 8.50 -16.28 5.74
C VAL A 353 9.48 -15.71 4.71
N LEU A 354 10.27 -14.69 5.07
CA LEU A 354 11.27 -14.12 4.19
C LEU A 354 12.59 -14.90 4.27
N PRO A 355 13.14 -15.34 3.13
CA PRO A 355 14.51 -15.83 3.10
C PRO A 355 15.52 -14.75 3.51
N ASP A 356 16.59 -15.13 4.22
CA ASP A 356 17.61 -14.20 4.72
C ASP A 356 18.24 -13.32 3.63
N SER A 357 18.40 -13.85 2.42
CA SER A 357 18.93 -13.11 1.27
C SER A 357 17.99 -11.98 0.84
N TRP A 358 16.68 -12.22 0.86
CA TRP A 358 15.66 -11.22 0.55
C TRP A 358 15.53 -10.20 1.66
N ARG A 359 15.48 -10.66 2.91
CA ARG A 359 15.51 -9.79 4.10
C ARG A 359 16.70 -8.83 4.04
N SER A 360 17.91 -9.33 3.79
CA SER A 360 19.12 -8.51 3.74
C SER A 360 19.12 -7.51 2.58
N SER A 361 18.65 -7.94 1.40
CA SER A 361 18.61 -7.09 0.20
C SER A 361 17.52 -6.02 0.26
N CYS A 362 16.45 -6.26 1.03
CA CYS A 362 15.27 -5.39 1.09
C CYS A 362 15.15 -4.58 2.39
N ARG A 363 16.12 -4.71 3.30
CA ARG A 363 16.10 -4.04 4.60
C ARG A 363 16.25 -2.52 4.52
N VAL A 364 17.05 -2.02 3.58
CA VAL A 364 17.47 -0.61 3.53
C VAL A 364 16.99 0.07 2.26
N LEU A 365 16.35 1.23 2.40
CA LEU A 365 15.82 1.99 1.26
C LEU A 365 16.91 2.71 0.47
N SER A 366 16.73 2.79 -0.85
CA SER A 366 17.72 3.33 -1.78
C SER A 366 17.71 4.87 -1.88
N GLY A 367 16.57 5.51 -1.57
CA GLY A 367 16.30 6.92 -1.80
C GLY A 367 16.19 7.26 -3.30
N CYS A 368 15.67 6.34 -4.12
CA CYS A 368 15.51 6.55 -5.56
C CYS A 368 14.31 7.42 -5.90
N ALA A 369 13.23 7.36 -5.13
CA ALA A 369 12.02 8.15 -5.33
C ALA A 369 11.93 9.32 -4.35
N LEU A 370 12.23 9.08 -3.07
CA LEU A 370 12.21 10.04 -1.98
C LEU A 370 13.60 10.10 -1.33
N PRO A 371 14.50 11.00 -1.80
CA PRO A 371 15.90 11.02 -1.35
C PRO A 371 16.10 11.12 0.17
N ARG A 372 15.16 11.76 0.89
CA ARG A 372 15.19 11.88 2.36
C ARG A 372 15.06 10.54 3.11
N PHE A 373 14.58 9.48 2.46
CA PHE A 373 14.46 8.15 3.04
C PHE A 373 15.63 7.22 2.69
N ALA A 374 16.64 7.69 1.95
CA ALA A 374 17.86 6.93 1.69
C ALA A 374 18.49 6.42 3.00
N GLY A 375 18.78 5.12 3.08
CA GLY A 375 19.39 4.53 4.28
C GLY A 375 18.42 4.18 5.40
N THR A 376 17.11 4.41 5.23
CA THR A 376 16.10 4.00 6.22
C THR A 376 16.05 2.48 6.35
N ASP A 377 16.11 1.98 7.59
CA ASP A 377 16.01 0.55 7.91
C ASP A 377 14.55 0.17 8.18
N LEU A 378 13.99 -0.68 7.33
CA LEU A 378 12.59 -1.14 7.44
C LEU A 378 12.35 -2.03 8.66
N VAL A 379 13.36 -2.73 9.17
CA VAL A 379 13.24 -3.53 10.41
C VAL A 379 13.15 -2.61 11.63
N GLU A 380 13.92 -1.52 11.63
CA GLU A 380 13.82 -0.51 12.68
C GLU A 380 12.46 0.22 12.61
N THR A 381 12.02 0.58 11.41
CA THR A 381 10.69 1.17 11.18
C THR A 381 9.57 0.26 11.67
N ALA A 382 9.63 -1.05 11.39
CA ALA A 382 8.67 -2.03 11.88
C ALA A 382 8.64 -2.08 13.42
N ALA A 383 9.81 -2.09 14.07
CA ALA A 383 9.91 -2.09 15.53
C ALA A 383 9.30 -0.82 16.15
N ARG A 384 9.51 0.34 15.52
CA ARG A 384 8.92 1.62 15.96
C ARG A 384 7.40 1.64 15.76
N LEU A 385 6.91 1.14 14.63
CA LEU A 385 5.47 1.04 14.38
C LEU A 385 4.78 0.07 15.34
N ALA A 386 5.43 -1.04 15.71
CA ALA A 386 4.89 -1.96 16.71
C ALA A 386 4.80 -1.34 18.11
N ALA A 387 5.66 -0.35 18.40
CA ALA A 387 5.63 0.42 19.65
C ALA A 387 4.65 1.61 19.61
N HIS A 388 4.10 1.94 18.43
CA HIS A 388 3.05 2.95 18.29
C HIS A 388 1.80 2.52 19.06
N HIS A 389 1.12 3.43 19.73
CA HIS A 389 -0.12 3.10 20.45
C HIS A 389 -1.30 3.02 19.47
N PRO A 390 -1.82 1.82 19.15
CA PRO A 390 -2.92 1.68 18.20
C PRO A 390 -4.20 2.33 18.75
N ALA A 391 -5.09 2.74 17.86
CA ALA A 391 -6.41 3.20 18.29
C ALA A 391 -7.17 2.02 18.92
N PRO A 392 -7.89 2.23 20.04
CA PRO A 392 -8.74 1.17 20.59
C PRO A 392 -9.82 0.79 19.58
N PRO A 393 -10.18 -0.50 19.47
CA PRO A 393 -11.21 -0.94 18.53
C PRO A 393 -12.53 -0.22 18.81
N ALA A 394 -13.23 0.20 17.75
CA ALA A 394 -14.53 0.83 17.89
C ALA A 394 -15.49 -0.18 18.53
N SER A 395 -16.01 0.14 19.73
CA SER A 395 -17.07 -0.68 20.33
C SER A 395 -18.30 -0.60 19.43
N PRO A 396 -19.00 -1.71 19.15
CA PRO A 396 -20.23 -1.66 18.38
C PRO A 396 -21.25 -0.84 19.18
N THR A 397 -21.47 0.41 18.77
CA THR A 397 -22.53 1.23 19.32
C THR A 397 -23.85 0.61 18.89
N SER A 398 -24.51 -0.12 19.80
CA SER A 398 -25.93 -0.42 19.63
C SER A 398 -26.66 0.91 19.42
N PRO A 399 -27.52 1.03 18.41
CA PRO A 399 -28.32 2.23 18.24
C PRO A 399 -29.15 2.43 19.51
N ALA A 400 -29.00 3.60 20.14
CA ALA A 400 -29.83 3.98 21.27
C ALA A 400 -31.31 3.87 20.83
N PRO A 401 -32.19 3.25 21.63
CA PRO A 401 -33.59 3.17 21.27
C PRO A 401 -34.15 4.58 21.12
N LEU A 402 -34.68 4.87 19.93
CA LEU A 402 -35.40 6.10 19.63
C LEU A 402 -36.48 6.27 20.71
N SER A 403 -36.35 7.32 21.50
CA SER A 403 -37.39 7.72 22.45
C SER A 403 -38.64 8.06 21.64
N SER A 404 -39.75 7.41 21.97
CA SER A 404 -41.06 7.62 21.35
C SER A 404 -41.45 9.10 21.39
N PRO A 405 -42.07 9.64 20.32
CA PRO A 405 -42.44 11.05 20.28
C PRO A 405 -43.54 11.34 21.31
N THR A 406 -43.32 12.36 22.12
CA THR A 406 -44.30 12.96 23.04
C THR A 406 -45.51 13.46 22.25
N PRO A 407 -46.77 13.20 22.67
CA PRO A 407 -47.94 13.71 21.95
C PRO A 407 -48.03 15.22 22.11
N LEU A 408 -48.14 15.95 21.01
CA LEU A 408 -48.51 17.37 21.00
C LEU A 408 -49.96 17.51 21.47
N THR A 409 -50.15 18.13 22.63
CA THR A 409 -51.47 18.59 23.10
C THR A 409 -51.89 19.83 22.31
N ASN A 410 -53.00 19.72 21.58
CA ASN A 410 -53.67 20.87 20.95
C ASN A 410 -54.17 21.86 22.02
N PRO A 411 -54.03 23.19 21.83
CA PRO A 411 -54.66 24.15 22.71
C PRO A 411 -56.17 24.21 22.42
N ALA A 412 -56.94 24.19 23.50
CA ALA A 412 -58.39 24.25 23.50
C ALA A 412 -58.92 25.63 23.05
N GLU A 413 -59.93 25.61 22.19
CA GLU A 413 -60.84 26.73 21.97
C GLU A 413 -61.60 27.08 23.26
N GLY A 414 -61.64 28.36 23.60
CA GLY A 414 -62.40 28.88 24.74
C GLY A 414 -62.71 30.38 24.57
N SER A 415 -63.91 30.65 24.05
CA SER A 415 -64.69 31.90 24.15
C SER A 415 -64.61 32.55 25.55
N ARG A 416 -64.58 33.88 25.78
CA ARG A 416 -65.53 35.00 25.48
C ARG A 416 -65.06 36.24 26.33
N PRO A 417 -65.67 37.46 26.32
CA PRO A 417 -67.04 37.85 25.98
C PRO A 417 -67.25 38.53 24.63
#